data_AF-A0A0B8PE79-F1
#
_entry.id   AF-A0A0B8PE79-F1
#
_cell.length_a   1.000
_cell.length_b   1.000
_cell.length_c   1.000
_cell.angle_alpha   90.00
_cell.angle_beta   90.00
_cell.angle_gamma   90.00
#
_symmetry.space_group_name_H-M   'P 1'
#
loop_
_entity.id
_entity.type
_entity.pdbx_description
1 polymer ?
#
loop_
_entity_poly.entity_id
_entity_poly.type
_entity_poly.pdbx_seq_one_letter_code
_entity_poly.pdbx_strand_id
1 'polypeptide(L)' 'MSAWPSYNLTTIRQPLDDITKQAVDDLMLRIEDERDANGDYLLVQGEVVQRGSA' A
#
# COMPACT_ATOMS: atom_id res chain seq x y z
N MET A 1 16.54 25.74 13.43
CA MET A 1 15.75 24.76 12.69
C MET A 1 14.80 24.09 13.66
N SER A 2 13.48 24.31 13.55
CA SER A 2 12.51 23.61 14.39
C SER A 2 12.33 22.20 13.81
N ALA A 3 12.78 21.18 14.53
CA ALA A 3 12.50 19.80 14.18
C ALA A 3 11.03 19.54 14.53
N TRP A 4 10.25 19.08 13.55
CA TRP A 4 8.91 18.58 13.82
C TRP A 4 9.01 17.39 14.76
N PRO A 5 8.16 17.29 15.80
CA PRO A 5 8.23 16.17 16.73
C PRO A 5 7.96 14.87 15.98
N SER A 6 8.95 13.97 15.96
CA SER A 6 8.82 12.62 15.43
C SER A 6 8.25 11.74 16.54
N TYR A 7 6.95 11.43 16.45
CA TYR A 7 6.32 10.50 17.38
C TYR A 7 6.55 9.06 16.93
N ASN A 8 6.92 8.20 17.87
CA ASN A 8 7.15 6.78 17.62
C ASN A 8 5.83 5.98 17.72
N LEU A 9 4.93 6.19 16.76
CA LEU A 9 3.55 5.69 16.82
C LEU A 9 3.44 4.22 16.41
N THR A 10 2.73 3.44 17.21
CA THR A 10 2.21 2.13 16.79
C THR A 10 1.23 2.33 15.64
N THR A 11 1.35 1.53 14.58
CA THR A 11 0.54 1.69 13.36
C THR A 11 0.29 0.36 12.67
N ILE A 12 -0.61 0.35 11.69
CA ILE A 12 -0.80 -0.80 10.79
C ILE A 12 0.02 -0.53 9.52
N ARG A 13 0.97 -1.41 9.23
CA ARG A 13 1.73 -1.38 7.97
C ARG A 13 0.81 -1.81 6.84
N GLN A 14 0.66 -0.91 5.86
CA GLN A 14 -0.01 -1.23 4.60
C GLN A 14 0.97 -1.97 3.69
N PRO A 15 0.51 -2.97 2.93
CA PRO A 15 1.34 -3.72 1.98
C PRO A 15 1.53 -2.91 0.68
N LEU A 16 2.26 -1.80 0.77
CA LEU A 16 2.41 -0.83 -0.32
C LEU A 16 3.05 -1.44 -1.56
N ASP A 17 4.01 -2.36 -1.38
CA ASP A 17 4.71 -3.01 -2.48
C ASP A 17 3.75 -3.86 -3.31
N ASP A 18 2.89 -4.64 -2.64
CA ASP A 18 1.88 -5.49 -3.30
C ASP A 18 0.83 -4.64 -4.03
N ILE A 19 0.33 -3.58 -3.38
CA ILE A 19 -0.64 -2.66 -3.97
C ILE A 19 -0.06 -1.99 -5.22
N THR A 20 1.18 -1.49 -5.13
CA THR A 20 1.83 -0.78 -6.23
C THR A 20 2.10 -1.73 -7.39
N LYS A 21 2.64 -2.92 -7.11
CA LYS A 21 2.91 -3.93 -8.13
C LYS A 21 1.64 -4.31 -8.87
N GLN A 22 0.56 -4.62 -8.15
CA GLN A 22 -0.70 -5.03 -8.79
C GLN A 22 -1.31 -3.90 -9.62
N ALA A 23 -1.26 -2.66 -9.14
CA ALA A 23 -1.76 -1.52 -9.90
C ALA A 23 -0.98 -1.28 -11.20
N VAL A 24 0.34 -1.46 -11.17
CA VAL A 24 1.19 -1.34 -12.36
C VAL A 24 0.94 -2.50 -13.31
N ASP A 25 0.89 -3.74 -12.81
CA ASP A 25 0.65 -4.93 -13.62
C ASP A 25 -0.73 -4.85 -14.32
N ASP A 26 -1.79 -4.43 -13.61
CA ASP A 26 -3.11 -4.18 -14.21
C ASP A 26 -3.05 -3.13 -15.31
N LEU A 27 -2.40 -1.98 -15.04
CA LEU A 27 -2.28 -0.91 -16.03
C LEU A 27 -1.56 -1.38 -17.29
N MET A 28 -0.44 -2.10 -17.13
CA MET A 28 0.34 -2.61 -18.26
C MET A 28 -0.45 -3.65 -19.08
N LEU A 29 -1.12 -4.59 -18.41
CA LEU A 29 -1.98 -5.56 -19.09
C LEU A 29 -3.10 -4.89 -19.89
N ARG A 30 -3.69 -3.83 -19.35
CA ARG A 30 -4.75 -3.08 -20.03
C ARG A 30 -4.25 -2.33 -21.25
N ILE A 31 -3.03 -1.80 -21.19
CA ILE A 31 -2.38 -1.13 -22.33
C ILE A 31 -2.06 -2.15 -23.43
N GLU A 32 -1.52 -3.31 -23.06
CA GLU A 32 -1.08 -4.32 -24.02
C GLU A 32 -2.25 -5.06 -24.69
N ASP A 33 -3.31 -5.34 -23.93
CA ASP A 33 -4.44 -6.16 -24.40
C ASP A 33 -5.70 -5.34 -24.80
N GLU A 34 -5.64 -3.99 -24.78
CA GLU A 34 -6.80 -3.09 -24.97
C GLU A 34 -8.01 -3.45 -24.08
N ARG A 35 -7.75 -3.90 -22.85
CA ARG A 35 -8.79 -4.36 -21.91
C ARG A 35 -9.28 -3.23 -20.99
N ASP A 36 -10.57 -3.25 -20.70
CA ASP A 36 -11.16 -2.40 -19.67
C ASP A 36 -10.71 -2.81 -18.26
N ALA A 37 -10.83 -1.87 -17.32
CA ALA A 37 -10.51 -2.12 -15.92
C ALA A 37 -11.45 -3.19 -15.34
N ASN A 38 -10.88 -4.25 -14.78
CA ASN A 38 -11.62 -5.15 -13.90
C ASN A 38 -11.46 -4.69 -12.45
N GLY A 39 -12.57 -4.63 -11.71
CA GLY A 39 -12.60 -4.18 -10.32
C GLY A 39 -12.11 -5.26 -9.35
N ASP A 40 -10.95 -5.86 -9.62
CA ASP A 40 -10.40 -6.91 -8.78
C ASP A 40 -9.94 -6.34 -7.44
N TYR A 41 -10.39 -6.97 -6.36
CA TYR A 41 -10.11 -6.52 -5.00
C TYR A 41 -8.97 -7.32 -4.38
N LEU A 42 -7.96 -6.61 -3.87
CA LEU A 42 -6.88 -7.20 -3.09
C LEU A 42 -7.21 -7.12 -1.59
N LEU A 43 -7.50 -8.27 -0.98
CA LEU A 43 -7.60 -8.39 0.47
C LEU A 43 -6.28 -8.92 1.03
N VAL A 44 -5.54 -8.06 1.74
CA VAL A 44 -4.30 -8.44 2.44
C VAL A 44 -4.43 -8.12 3.92
N GLN A 45 -3.98 -9.03 4.76
CA GLN A 45 -3.90 -8.79 6.20
C GLN A 45 -2.73 -7.83 6.50
N GLY A 46 -3.04 -6.66 7.07
CA GLY A 46 -2.04 -5.71 7.52
C GLY A 46 -1.28 -6.19 8.77
N GLU A 47 -0.03 -5.76 8.90
CA GLU A 47 0.81 -6.05 10.07
C GLU A 47 0.73 -4.91 11.09
N VAL A 48 0.47 -5.22 12.36
CA VAL A 48 0.57 -4.21 13.42
C VAL A 48 2.04 -4.00 13.76
N VAL A 49 2.54 -2.81 13.45
CA VAL A 49 3.89 -2.38 13.83
C VAL A 49 3.80 -1.73 15.20
N GLN A 50 4.13 -2.50 16.23
CA GLN A 50 4.21 -2.04 17.60
C GLN A 50 5.41 -1.11 17.81
N ARG A 51 5.15 0.05 18.42
CA ARG A 51 6.15 1.07 18.77
C ARG A 51 5.84 1.63 20.17
N GLY A 52 6.36 2.80 20.50
CA GLY A 52 6.33 3.34 21.86
C GLY A 52 4.99 3.93 22.33
N SER A 53 3.92 3.82 21.56
CA SER A 53 2.65 4.51 21.83
C SER A 53 1.46 3.59 22.10
N ALA A 54 1.66 2.26 22.18
CA ALA A 54 0.59 1.29 22.44
C ALA A 54 0.84 0.52 23.73
#